data_AF-A0A3Q0SXN2-F1
#
_entry.id   AF-A0A3Q0SXN2-F1
#
_cell.length_a   1.000
_cell.length_b   1.000
_cell.length_c   1.000
_cell.angle_alpha   90.00
_cell.angle_beta   90.00
_cell.angle_gamma   90.00
#
_symmetry.space_group_name_H-M   'P 1'
#
loop_
_entity.id
_entity.type
_entity.pdbx_description
1 polymer ?
#
loop_
_entity_poly.entity_id
_entity_poly.type
_entity_poly.pdbx_seq_one_letter_code
_entity_poly.pdbx_strand_id
1 'polypeptide(L)'
;MREGPSASATLQLTLEGTGTQRHLFIMRSFFLLLFSLLLVSHGSSAVITGSCERDSQCGGGMCCAVSLWIRSLRMCTPMGGEGEDCHPMSHKVPFFGKRLHHTCPCLPNLSCITIVEGKSKCLSPYKYPNFYL
;
A
#
# COMPACT_ATOMS: atom_id res chain seq x y z
N MET A 1 -41.01 58.94 20.97
CA MET A 1 -41.37 57.50 21.06
C MET A 1 -40.03 56.76 21.08
N ARG A 2 -39.43 56.31 22.19
CA ARG A 2 -39.87 55.31 23.20
C ARG A 2 -40.63 54.17 22.51
N GLU A 3 -40.17 52.91 22.52
CA GLU A 3 -39.68 52.12 23.65
C GLU A 3 -38.54 51.12 23.29
N GLY A 4 -37.73 50.75 24.29
CA GLY A 4 -37.26 49.37 24.50
C GLY A 4 -37.75 48.93 25.89
N PRO A 5 -37.22 47.88 26.57
CA PRO A 5 -36.41 46.72 26.15
C PRO A 5 -36.79 45.39 26.89
N SER A 6 -36.09 44.27 26.61
CA SER A 6 -35.75 43.17 27.56
C SER A 6 -34.77 42.20 26.86
N ALA A 7 -33.45 42.18 27.12
CA ALA A 7 -32.71 41.80 28.33
C ALA A 7 -32.63 40.28 28.58
N SER A 8 -31.47 39.69 28.29
CA SER A 8 -30.76 38.71 29.14
C SER A 8 -29.33 38.57 28.59
N ALA A 9 -28.36 39.41 28.97
CA ALA A 9 -27.66 39.44 30.26
C ALA A 9 -26.85 38.15 30.53
N THR A 10 -25.52 38.27 30.32
CA THR A 10 -24.42 37.85 31.21
C THR A 10 -24.29 36.35 31.52
N LEU A 11 -23.11 35.72 31.39
CA LEU A 11 -22.02 35.94 32.34
C LEU A 11 -20.69 35.44 31.78
N GLN A 12 -19.65 36.26 31.97
CA GLN A 12 -18.25 35.85 31.92
C GLN A 12 -18.02 34.60 32.79
N LEU A 13 -17.21 33.67 32.30
CA LEU A 13 -16.46 32.77 33.17
C LEU A 13 -14.98 33.14 33.05
N THR A 14 -14.62 34.21 33.76
CA THR A 14 -13.27 34.44 34.24
C THR A 14 -13.07 33.75 35.58
N LEU A 15 -11.93 33.08 35.69
CA LEU A 15 -11.21 32.67 36.90
C LEU A 15 -11.63 31.36 37.62
N GLU A 16 -10.58 30.63 38.07
CA GLU A 16 -10.53 29.45 38.94
C GLU A 16 -10.53 28.06 38.24
N GLY A 17 -9.34 27.57 37.85
CA GLY A 17 -9.15 26.16 37.43
C GLY A 17 -8.12 25.88 36.33
N THR A 18 -6.93 26.51 36.36
CA THR A 18 -5.93 26.43 35.28
C THR A 18 -5.20 25.08 35.14
N GLY A 19 -5.37 24.15 36.09
CA GLY A 19 -4.75 22.81 36.05
C GLY A 19 -5.56 21.76 35.29
N THR A 20 -6.87 21.65 35.57
CA THR A 20 -7.74 20.56 35.08
C THR A 20 -8.13 20.73 33.61
N GLN A 21 -8.28 21.99 33.16
CA GLN A 21 -8.70 22.33 31.79
C GLN A 21 -7.55 22.13 30.79
N ARG A 22 -6.32 22.51 31.15
CA ARG A 22 -5.09 22.16 30.40
C ARG A 22 -4.91 20.64 30.29
N HIS A 23 -5.15 19.91 31.38
CA HIS A 23 -4.98 18.45 31.40
C HIS A 23 -5.97 17.73 30.46
N LEU A 24 -7.21 18.21 30.38
CA LEU A 24 -8.23 17.66 29.48
C LEU A 24 -7.89 17.95 28.00
N PHE A 25 -7.37 19.14 27.69
CA PHE A 25 -6.89 19.48 26.33
C PHE A 25 -5.66 18.66 25.93
N ILE A 26 -4.71 18.46 26.84
CA ILE A 26 -3.51 17.63 26.63
C ILE A 26 -3.92 16.17 26.42
N MET A 27 -4.84 15.64 27.23
CA MET A 27 -5.31 14.26 27.13
C MET A 27 -6.07 14.02 25.82
N ARG A 28 -6.94 14.94 25.39
CA ARG A 28 -7.61 14.89 24.08
C ARG A 28 -6.61 14.95 22.93
N SER A 29 -5.65 15.87 23.01
CA SER A 29 -4.61 16.00 21.99
C SER A 29 -3.80 14.72 21.87
N PHE A 30 -3.35 14.16 23.00
CA PHE A 30 -2.62 12.89 23.04
C PHE A 30 -3.44 11.74 22.47
N PHE A 31 -4.73 11.65 22.82
CA PHE A 31 -5.63 10.61 22.31
C PHE A 31 -5.83 10.70 20.79
N LEU A 32 -6.00 11.92 20.26
CA LEU A 32 -6.10 12.16 18.81
C LEU A 32 -4.80 11.85 18.08
N LEU A 33 -3.65 12.15 18.68
CA LEU A 33 -2.34 11.86 18.13
C LEU A 33 -2.08 10.34 18.09
N LEU A 34 -2.42 9.63 19.17
CA LEU A 34 -2.34 8.17 19.25
C LEU A 34 -3.25 7.50 18.22
N PHE A 35 -4.49 7.98 18.09
CA PHE A 35 -5.45 7.49 17.11
C PHE A 35 -4.98 7.73 15.67
N SER A 36 -4.41 8.90 15.38
CA SER A 36 -3.83 9.22 14.07
C SER A 36 -2.64 8.32 13.74
N LEU A 37 -1.76 8.05 14.71
CA LEU A 37 -0.64 7.12 14.55
C LEU A 37 -1.10 5.68 14.31
N LEU A 38 -2.14 5.23 15.02
CA LEU A 38 -2.74 3.90 14.83
C LEU A 38 -3.37 3.75 13.43
N LEU A 39 -4.08 4.77 12.96
CA LEU A 39 -4.65 4.83 11.62
C LEU A 39 -3.58 4.81 10.54
N VAL A 40 -2.50 5.58 10.70
CA VAL A 40 -1.36 5.60 9.76
C VAL A 40 -0.66 4.24 9.71
N SER A 41 -0.54 3.55 10.85
CA SER A 41 0.07 2.21 10.92
C SER A 41 -0.77 1.14 10.20
N HIS A 42 -2.09 1.30 10.16
CA HIS A 42 -3.01 0.41 9.44
C HIS A 42 -3.28 0.85 8.00
N GLY A 43 -2.84 2.05 7.61
CA GLY A 43 -2.96 2.55 6.25
C GLY A 43 -2.08 1.74 5.32
N SER A 44 -2.69 1.02 4.37
CA SER A 44 -1.98 0.53 3.19
C SER A 44 -1.42 1.75 2.47
N SER A 45 -0.10 1.95 2.53
CA SER A 45 0.56 3.06 1.86
C SER A 45 0.29 2.97 0.36
N ALA A 46 -0.56 3.87 -0.16
CA ALA A 46 -0.78 4.01 -1.58
C ALA A 46 0.44 4.74 -2.15
N VAL A 47 1.32 3.98 -2.80
CA VAL A 47 2.57 4.52 -3.33
C VAL A 47 2.27 5.37 -4.57
N ILE A 48 2.27 6.70 -4.40
CA ILE A 48 2.03 7.69 -5.47
C ILE A 48 3.13 7.65 -6.55
N THR A 49 4.34 7.19 -6.21
CA THR A 49 5.51 7.17 -7.11
C THR A 49 5.90 5.77 -7.60
N GLY A 50 5.08 4.75 -7.30
CA GLY A 50 5.34 3.37 -7.70
C GLY A 50 6.55 2.69 -7.02
N SER A 51 7.33 3.33 -6.14
CA SER A 51 8.43 2.73 -5.37
C SER A 51 7.98 1.78 -4.24
N CYS A 52 8.65 0.64 -4.05
CA CYS A 52 8.23 -0.35 -3.03
C CYS A 52 9.41 -1.10 -2.40
N GLU A 53 9.16 -1.77 -1.27
CA GLU A 53 10.09 -2.78 -0.73
C GLU A 53 9.50 -4.21 -0.67
N ARG A 54 8.18 -4.30 -0.59
CA ARG A 54 7.41 -5.53 -0.37
C ARG A 54 6.16 -5.49 -1.25
N ASP A 55 5.71 -6.67 -1.70
CA ASP A 55 4.52 -6.80 -2.55
C ASP A 55 3.25 -6.23 -1.87
N SER A 56 3.18 -6.25 -0.53
CA SER A 56 2.03 -5.73 0.23
C SER A 56 1.81 -4.22 0.11
N GLN A 57 2.79 -3.48 -0.42
CA GLN A 57 2.68 -2.04 -0.70
C GLN A 57 2.10 -1.77 -2.10
N CYS A 58 2.06 -2.80 -2.95
CA CYS A 58 1.55 -2.72 -4.31
C CYS A 58 0.09 -3.17 -4.38
N GLY A 59 -0.61 -2.73 -5.42
CA GLY A 59 -1.99 -3.15 -5.68
C GLY A 59 -2.10 -4.63 -6.06
N GLY A 60 -3.34 -5.14 -6.07
CA GLY A 60 -3.61 -6.47 -6.59
C GLY A 60 -3.14 -6.64 -8.03
N GLY A 61 -2.54 -7.79 -8.35
CA GLY A 61 -1.98 -8.03 -9.69
C GLY A 61 -0.62 -7.35 -9.94
N MET A 62 0.03 -6.81 -8.91
CA MET A 62 1.35 -6.20 -8.99
C MET A 62 2.34 -6.89 -8.04
N CYS A 63 3.63 -6.82 -8.37
CA CYS A 63 4.71 -7.28 -7.53
C CYS A 63 5.76 -6.19 -7.35
N CYS A 64 6.53 -6.25 -6.27
CA CYS A 64 7.61 -5.30 -6.02
C CYS A 64 8.91 -5.78 -6.66
N ALA A 65 9.18 -5.40 -7.90
CA ALA A 65 10.34 -5.87 -8.67
C ALA A 65 11.49 -4.85 -8.69
N VAL A 66 12.72 -5.34 -8.89
CA VAL A 66 13.90 -4.50 -9.08
C VAL A 66 13.89 -3.89 -10.49
N SER A 67 14.25 -2.61 -10.61
CA SER A 67 14.38 -1.95 -11.91
C SER A 67 15.50 -2.58 -12.76
N LEU A 68 15.28 -2.69 -14.06
CA LEU A 68 16.26 -3.24 -15.02
C LEU A 68 17.56 -2.44 -15.06
N TRP A 69 17.50 -1.13 -14.82
CA TRP A 69 18.62 -0.21 -15.00
C TRP A 69 19.34 0.11 -13.69
N ILE A 70 18.62 0.10 -12.55
CA ILE A 70 19.12 0.58 -11.26
C ILE A 70 18.77 -0.44 -10.18
N ARG A 71 19.77 -1.21 -9.74
CA ARG A 71 19.58 -2.28 -8.73
C ARG A 71 19.07 -1.79 -7.38
N SER A 72 19.33 -0.54 -7.03
CA SER A 72 18.86 0.08 -5.78
C SER A 72 17.40 0.53 -5.83
N LEU A 73 16.79 0.58 -7.02
CA LEU A 73 15.42 1.03 -7.21
C LEU A 73 14.48 -0.15 -7.39
N ARG A 74 13.38 -0.15 -6.63
CA ARG A 74 12.32 -1.15 -6.73
C ARG A 74 11.00 -0.45 -6.95
N MET A 75 10.16 -1.03 -7.82
CA MET A 75 8.87 -0.46 -8.16
C MET A 75 7.79 -1.53 -8.22
N CYS A 76 6.55 -1.11 -8.01
CA CYS A 76 5.37 -1.90 -8.27
C CYS A 76 5.25 -2.11 -9.78
N THR A 77 5.49 -3.34 -10.20
CA THR A 77 5.45 -3.80 -11.59
C THR A 77 4.25 -4.72 -11.76
N PRO A 78 3.48 -4.63 -12.85
CA PRO A 78 2.38 -5.55 -13.12
C PRO A 78 2.88 -7.00 -13.26
N MET A 79 2.01 -7.95 -12.95
CA MET A 79 2.24 -9.37 -13.21
C MET A 79 2.29 -9.69 -14.71
N GLY A 80 3.01 -10.76 -15.06
CA GLY A 80 3.25 -11.15 -16.45
C GLY A 80 1.97 -11.58 -17.18
N GLY A 81 1.70 -10.97 -18.34
CA GLY A 81 0.65 -11.32 -19.29
C GLY A 81 1.00 -12.50 -20.21
N GLU A 82 0.06 -12.96 -21.04
CA GLU A 82 0.32 -14.07 -21.98
C GLU A 82 1.43 -13.67 -22.97
N GLY A 83 2.48 -14.50 -23.07
CA GLY A 83 3.64 -14.31 -23.94
C GLY A 83 4.79 -13.49 -23.34
N GLU A 84 4.59 -12.87 -22.17
CA GLU A 84 5.64 -12.10 -21.48
C GLU A 84 6.69 -12.98 -20.82
N ASP A 85 7.91 -12.46 -20.70
CA ASP A 85 9.01 -13.16 -20.06
C ASP A 85 8.78 -13.28 -18.55
N CYS A 86 9.04 -14.47 -18.03
CA CYS A 86 8.92 -14.78 -16.62
C CYS A 86 10.14 -15.56 -16.14
N HIS A 87 10.27 -15.73 -14.84
CA HIS A 87 11.31 -16.55 -14.25
C HIS A 87 10.67 -17.70 -13.44
N PRO A 88 11.08 -18.97 -13.63
CA PRO A 88 10.45 -20.11 -12.95
C PRO A 88 10.52 -20.03 -11.42
N MET A 89 11.56 -19.39 -10.88
CA MET A 89 11.72 -19.16 -9.44
C MET A 89 10.97 -17.92 -8.92
N SER A 90 10.12 -17.26 -9.73
CA SER A 90 9.31 -16.14 -9.26
C SER A 90 8.20 -16.63 -8.36
N HIS A 91 8.32 -16.38 -7.05
CA HIS A 91 7.29 -16.71 -6.06
C HIS A 91 5.96 -15.98 -6.34
N LYS A 92 4.85 -16.61 -5.95
CA LYS A 92 3.49 -16.06 -6.04
C LYS A 92 3.36 -14.74 -5.28
N VAL A 93 2.46 -13.87 -5.73
CA VAL A 93 2.10 -12.60 -5.07
C VAL A 93 0.93 -12.87 -4.09
N PRO A 94 0.94 -12.29 -2.88
CA PRO A 94 2.00 -11.46 -2.31
C PRO A 94 3.15 -12.31 -1.77
N PHE A 95 4.38 -11.95 -2.14
CA PHE A 95 5.58 -12.50 -1.51
C PHE A 95 5.94 -11.67 -0.28
N PHE A 96 6.05 -12.32 0.88
CA PHE A 96 6.34 -11.66 2.16
C PHE A 96 7.84 -11.32 2.34
N GLY A 97 8.71 -11.77 1.44
CA GLY A 97 10.12 -11.42 1.41
C GLY A 97 10.44 -10.26 0.46
N LYS A 98 11.74 -10.01 0.25
CA LYS A 98 12.22 -9.02 -0.74
C LYS A 98 12.53 -9.73 -2.05
N ARG A 99 11.95 -9.27 -3.16
CA ARG A 99 12.29 -9.77 -4.49
C ARG A 99 13.67 -9.23 -4.90
N LEU A 100 14.48 -10.13 -5.46
CA LEU A 100 15.80 -9.80 -6.03
C LEU A 100 15.79 -9.82 -7.56
N HIS A 101 14.75 -10.42 -8.14
CA HIS A 101 14.58 -10.49 -9.59
C HIS A 101 13.82 -9.28 -10.12
N HIS A 102 14.08 -8.96 -11.39
CA HIS A 102 13.39 -7.92 -12.15
C HIS A 102 12.06 -8.42 -12.75
N THR A 103 11.78 -9.71 -12.67
CA THR A 103 10.58 -10.34 -13.21
C THR A 103 9.51 -10.59 -12.15
N CYS A 104 8.28 -10.17 -12.45
CA CYS A 104 7.09 -10.56 -11.69
C CYS A 104 6.58 -11.95 -12.11
N PRO A 105 5.83 -12.66 -11.26
CA PRO A 105 5.15 -13.88 -11.65
C PRO A 105 4.03 -13.59 -12.65
N CYS A 106 3.62 -14.62 -13.40
CA CYS A 106 2.49 -14.54 -14.32
C CYS A 106 1.16 -14.32 -13.61
N LEU A 107 0.18 -13.76 -14.32
CA LEU A 107 -1.20 -13.66 -13.86
C LEU A 107 -1.76 -15.03 -13.42
N PRO A 108 -2.78 -15.07 -12.53
CA PRO A 108 -3.29 -16.32 -11.94
C PRO A 108 -3.76 -17.39 -12.94
N ASN A 109 -4.16 -16.99 -14.15
CA ASN A 109 -4.64 -17.89 -15.21
C ASN A 109 -3.53 -18.37 -16.16
N LEU A 110 -2.29 -18.00 -15.87
CA LEU A 110 -1.11 -18.28 -16.68
C LEU A 110 -0.07 -18.98 -15.80
N SER A 111 0.86 -19.66 -16.46
CA SER A 111 1.98 -20.30 -15.78
C SER A 111 3.28 -19.96 -16.49
N CYS A 112 4.37 -19.94 -15.74
CA CYS A 112 5.69 -19.69 -16.28
C CYS A 112 6.25 -21.00 -16.83
N ILE A 113 6.36 -21.11 -18.16
CA ILE A 113 6.85 -22.31 -18.84
C ILE A 113 8.15 -21.99 -19.56
N THR A 114 9.16 -22.85 -19.41
CA THR A 114 10.40 -22.76 -20.17
C THR A 114 10.20 -23.35 -21.57
N ILE A 115 10.34 -22.50 -22.59
CA ILE A 115 10.30 -22.92 -23.99
C ILE A 115 11.66 -23.47 -24.43
N VAL A 116 11.69 -24.16 -25.58
CA VAL A 116 12.91 -24.82 -26.13
C VAL A 116 14.13 -23.91 -26.29
N GLU A 117 13.93 -22.59 -26.34
CA GLU A 117 15.01 -21.60 -26.40
C GLU A 117 15.66 -21.28 -25.04
N GLY A 118 15.29 -21.99 -23.97
CA GLY A 118 15.80 -21.75 -22.61
C GLY A 118 15.25 -20.49 -21.93
N LYS A 119 14.38 -19.74 -22.62
CA LYS A 119 13.63 -18.61 -22.07
C LYS A 119 12.34 -19.13 -21.43
N SER A 120 11.87 -18.48 -20.37
CA SER A 120 10.59 -18.82 -19.75
C SER A 120 9.57 -17.73 -20.01
N LYS A 121 8.36 -18.13 -20.41
CA LYS A 121 7.27 -17.24 -20.77
C LYS A 121 5.98 -17.59 -20.05
N CYS A 122 5.15 -16.59 -19.82
CA CYS A 122 3.82 -16.75 -19.28
C CYS A 122 2.87 -17.30 -20.34
N LEU A 123 2.46 -18.55 -20.21
CA LEU A 123 1.62 -19.24 -21.18
C LEU A 123 0.40 -19.87 -20.50
N SER A 124 -0.69 -19.98 -21.27
CA SER A 124 -1.90 -20.65 -20.81
C SER A 124 -1.68 -22.17 -20.80
N PRO A 125 -1.93 -22.84 -19.66
CA PRO A 125 -1.82 -24.30 -19.58
C PRO A 125 -2.71 -25.07 -20.53
N TYR A 126 -3.85 -24.50 -20.91
CA TYR A 126 -4.82 -25.15 -21.79
C TYR A 126 -4.44 -25.08 -23.27
N LYS A 127 -3.74 -24.02 -23.68
CA LYS A 127 -3.39 -23.77 -25.08
C LYS A 127 -2.08 -24.44 -25.48
N TYR A 128 -1.22 -24.72 -24.51
CA TYR A 128 0.14 -25.22 -24.72
C TYR A 128 0.45 -26.46 -23.86
N PRO A 129 -0.36 -27.54 -23.94
CA PRO A 129 -0.20 -28.72 -23.08
C PRO A 129 1.14 -29.44 -23.30
N ASN A 130 1.72 -29.35 -24.50
CA ASN A 130 2.95 -30.06 -24.87
C ASN A 130 4.21 -29.57 -24.14
N PHE A 131 4.15 -28.43 -23.42
CA PHE A 131 5.31 -27.90 -22.69
C PHE A 131 5.33 -28.28 -21.19
N TYR A 132 4.35 -29.09 -20.75
CA TYR A 132 4.29 -29.63 -19.38
C TYR A 132 4.62 -31.14 -19.31
N LEU A 133 4.95 -31.76 -20.44
CA LEU A 133 5.35 -33.15 -20.61
C LEU A 133 6.87 -33.25 -20.77
#